data_AF-A0A3B0IS82-F1
#
_entry.id   AF-A0A3B0IS82-F1
#
_cell.length_a   1.000
_cell.length_b   1.000
_cell.length_c   1.000
_cell.angle_alpha   90.00
_cell.angle_beta   90.00
_cell.angle_gamma   90.00
#
_symmetry.space_group_name_H-M   'P 1'
#
loop_
_entity.id
_entity.type
_entity.pdbx_description
1 polymer ?
#
loop_
_entity_poly.entity_id
_entity_poly.type
_entity_poly.pdbx_seq_one_letter_code
_entity_poly.pdbx_strand_id
1 'polypeptide(L)' 'MQYTYLLIHGSWHDGRAWNDIAKILRNQGLDVHTPTIAGHGPHANYRASHADCVHSIVEYVRRHNLKNLVVS' A
#
# COMPACT_ATOMS: atom_id res chain seq x y z
N MET A 1 17.85 -3.91 12.65
CA MET A 1 16.52 -4.39 12.24
C MET A 1 16.05 -3.48 11.11
N GLN A 2 15.66 -4.04 9.97
CA GLN A 2 15.20 -3.26 8.81
C GLN A 2 13.67 -3.12 8.90
N TYR A 3 13.17 -1.88 8.76
CA TYR A 3 11.73 -1.58 8.76
C TYR A 3 11.18 -1.63 7.34
N THR A 4 9.96 -2.12 7.20
CA THR A 4 9.23 -2.15 5.93
C THR A 4 8.21 -1.02 5.93
N TYR A 5 8.25 -0.14 4.93
CA TYR A 5 7.31 0.97 4.82
C TYR A 5 6.14 0.59 3.93
N LEU A 6 4.93 0.71 4.46
CA LEU A 6 3.69 0.48 3.73
C LEU A 6 2.95 1.81 3.60
N LEU A 7 2.97 2.39 2.39
CA LEU A 7 2.34 3.67 2.10
C LEU A 7 0.94 3.43 1.54
N ILE A 8 -0.06 3.84 2.30
CA ILE A 8 -1.48 3.67 1.98
C ILE A 8 -1.98 5.01 1.42
N HIS A 9 -2.58 4.99 0.23
CA HIS A 9 -3.09 6.21 -0.38
C HIS A 9 -4.45 6.61 0.22
N GLY A 10 -4.79 7.90 0.13
CA GLY A 10 -6.12 8.41 0.49
C GLY A 10 -7.19 8.10 -0.57
N SER A 11 -8.44 8.47 -0.25
CA SER A 11 -9.56 8.37 -1.18
C SER A 11 -9.27 9.06 -2.52
N TRP A 12 -9.75 8.49 -3.62
CA TRP A 12 -9.57 8.96 -5.01
C TRP A 12 -8.14 8.93 -5.58
N HIS A 13 -7.19 8.36 -4.85
CA HIS A 13 -5.86 8.02 -5.36
C HIS A 13 -5.70 6.51 -5.55
N ASP A 14 -4.54 6.11 -6.07
CA ASP A 14 -4.09 4.73 -6.08
C ASP A 14 -2.61 4.67 -5.68
N GLY A 15 -2.05 3.47 -5.60
CA GLY A 15 -0.67 3.25 -5.14
C GLY A 15 0.38 4.04 -5.94
N ARG A 16 0.08 4.47 -7.17
CA ARG A 16 1.00 5.26 -8.01
C ARG A 16 1.22 6.67 -7.47
N ALA A 17 0.32 7.19 -6.63
CA ALA A 17 0.51 8.49 -5.97
C ALA A 17 1.81 8.54 -5.15
N TRP A 18 2.28 7.38 -4.68
CA TRP A 18 3.51 7.25 -3.90
C TRP A 18 4.74 6.87 -4.73
N ASN A 19 4.66 6.76 -6.06
CA ASN A 19 5.75 6.22 -6.87
C ASN A 19 7.06 7.01 -6.73
N ASP A 20 6.99 8.34 -6.74
CA ASP A 20 8.19 9.18 -6.67
C ASP A 20 8.83 9.10 -5.28
N ILE A 21 8.02 9.10 -4.22
CA ILE A 21 8.48 8.94 -2.83
C ILE A 21 9.06 7.54 -2.63
N ALA A 22 8.38 6.50 -3.11
CA ALA A 22 8.85 5.12 -3.02
C ALA A 22 10.18 4.92 -3.77
N LYS A 23 10.39 5.58 -4.91
CA LYS A 23 11.69 5.57 -5.60
C LYS A 23 12.80 6.16 -4.73
N ILE A 24 12.57 7.31 -4.11
CA ILE A 24 13.57 7.97 -3.26
C ILE A 24 13.93 7.08 -2.07
N LEU A 25 12.93 6.54 -1.37
CA LEU A 25 13.14 5.70 -0.20
C LEU A 25 13.83 4.36 -0.57
N ARG A 26 13.44 3.73 -1.69
CA ARG A 26 14.11 2.52 -2.19
C ARG A 26 15.56 2.79 -2.56
N ASN A 27 15.87 3.94 -3.16
CA ASN A 27 17.25 4.34 -3.46
C ASN A 27 18.11 4.53 -2.18
N GLN A 28 17.47 4.79 -1.04
CA GLN A 28 18.13 4.84 0.28
C GLN A 28 18.29 3.45 0.92
N GLY A 29 17.89 2.36 0.23
CA GLY A 29 17.96 0.99 0.74
C GLY A 29 16.80 0.59 1.66
N LEU A 30 15.73 1.37 1.69
CA LEU A 30 14.52 1.05 2.46
C LEU A 30 13.60 0.12 1.65
N ASP A 31 12.96 -0.82 2.35
CA ASP A 31 11.93 -1.66 1.76
C ASP A 31 10.58 -0.93 1.80
N VAL A 32 9.96 -0.70 0.64
CA VAL A 32 8.77 0.15 0.50
C VAL A 32 7.74 -0.48 -0.42
N HIS A 33 6.52 -0.59 0.10
CA HIS A 33 5.34 -1.10 -0.58
C HIS A 33 4.27 -0.01 -0.71
N THR A 34 3.65 0.07 -1.88
CA THR A 34 2.64 1.09 -2.23
C THR A 34 1.41 0.40 -2.86
N PRO A 35 0.70 -0.48 -2.12
CA PRO A 35 -0.45 -1.20 -2.66
C PRO A 35 -1.58 -0.23 -3.02
N THR A 36 -2.41 -0.63 -3.98
CA THR A 36 -3.68 0.05 -4.25
C THR A 36 -4.78 -0.64 -3.44
N ILE A 37 -5.54 0.15 -2.68
CA ILE A 37 -6.64 -0.33 -1.84
C ILE A 37 -7.78 -0.82 -2.74
N ALA A 38 -8.47 -1.88 -2.34
CA ALA A 38 -9.70 -2.32 -3.01
C ALA A 38 -10.71 -1.17 -3.12
N GLY A 39 -11.46 -1.12 -4.23
CA GLY A 39 -12.37 -0.01 -4.52
C GLY A 39 -11.70 1.24 -5.12
N HIS A 40 -10.37 1.23 -5.30
CA HIS A 40 -9.61 2.31 -5.92
C HIS A 40 -8.75 1.81 -7.09
N GLY A 41 -8.43 2.72 -8.03
CA GLY A 41 -7.63 2.41 -9.23
C GLY A 41 -8.45 2.00 -10.47
N PRO A 42 -7.77 1.70 -11.60
CA PRO A 42 -8.42 1.29 -12.84
C PRO A 42 -9.19 -0.02 -12.65
N HIS A 43 -10.45 -0.07 -13.10
CA HIS A 43 -11.36 -1.22 -12.98
C HIS A 43 -11.83 -1.58 -11.56
N ALA A 44 -11.74 -0.64 -10.63
CA ALA A 44 -12.18 -0.88 -9.26
C ALA A 44 -13.69 -1.14 -9.13
N ASN A 45 -14.05 -2.03 -8.20
CA ASN A 45 -15.43 -2.18 -7.76
C ASN A 45 -15.80 -1.04 -6.80
N TYR A 46 -16.53 -0.05 -7.28
CA TYR A 46 -16.96 1.13 -6.51
C TYR A 46 -17.95 0.82 -5.35
N ARG A 47 -18.36 -0.45 -5.18
CA ARG A 47 -19.21 -0.90 -4.06
C ARG A 47 -18.39 -1.46 -2.89
N ALA A 48 -17.07 -1.35 -2.92
CA ALA A 48 -16.21 -1.79 -1.83
C ALA A 48 -16.56 -1.05 -0.53
N SER A 49 -16.78 -1.82 0.54
CA SER A 49 -16.98 -1.28 1.88
C SER A 49 -15.64 -0.89 2.51
N HIS A 50 -15.68 -0.15 3.62
CA HIS A 50 -14.48 0.14 4.40
C HIS A 50 -13.79 -1.14 4.92
N ALA A 51 -14.57 -2.19 5.22
CA ALA A 51 -14.03 -3.49 5.61
C ALA A 51 -13.26 -4.17 4.46
N ASP A 52 -13.77 -4.06 3.23
CA ASP A 52 -13.08 -4.60 2.03
C ASP A 52 -11.76 -3.86 1.77
N CYS A 53 -11.72 -2.54 2.00
CA CYS A 53 -10.50 -1.75 1.94
C CYS A 53 -9.43 -2.28 2.90
N VAL A 54 -9.78 -2.43 4.19
CA VAL A 54 -8.85 -2.95 5.21
C VAL A 54 -8.42 -4.38 4.87
N HIS A 55 -9.37 -5.23 4.48
CA HIS A 55 -9.10 -6.62 4.13
C HIS A 55 -8.08 -6.73 2.99
N SER A 56 -8.20 -5.88 1.96
CA SER A 56 -7.28 -5.87 0.84
C SER A 56 -5.82 -5.58 1.24
N ILE A 57 -5.63 -4.67 2.21
CA ILE A 57 -4.30 -4.33 2.74
C ILE A 57 -3.75 -5.46 3.60
N VAL A 58 -4.57 -6.06 4.47
CA VAL A 58 -4.17 -7.21 5.30
C VAL A 58 -3.74 -8.38 4.42
N GLU A 59 -4.49 -8.67 3.37
CA GLU A 59 -4.16 -9.74 2.43
C GLU A 59 -2.89 -9.44 1.63
N TYR A 60 -2.64 -8.17 1.26
CA TYR A 60 -1.39 -7.78 0.63
C TYR A 60 -0.19 -8.04 1.55
N VAL A 61 -0.28 -7.63 2.82
CA VAL A 61 0.75 -7.85 3.85
C VAL A 61 1.04 -9.34 4.03
N ARG A 62 -0.01 -10.16 4.14
CA ARG A 62 0.12 -11.62 4.32
C ARG A 62 0.78 -12.28 3.11
N ARG A 63 0.33 -11.96 1.89
CA ARG A 63 0.87 -12.53 0.65
C ARG A 63 2.36 -12.22 0.46
N HIS A 64 2.80 -11.03 0.86
CA HIS A 64 4.20 -10.62 0.76
C HIS A 64 5.00 -10.92 2.03
N ASN A 65 4.39 -11.54 3.05
CA ASN A 65 5.02 -11.87 4.33
C ASN A 65 5.74 -10.67 4.97
N LEU A 66 5.13 -9.48 4.89
CA LEU A 66 5.74 -8.25 5.39
C LEU A 66 5.77 -8.24 6.92
N LYS A 67 6.89 -7.82 7.49
CA LYS A 67 7.13 -7.75 8.94
C LYS A 67 7.77 -6.42 9.30
N ASN A 68 7.68 -6.02 10.58
CA ASN A 68 8.21 -4.75 11.10
C ASN A 68 7.73 -3.54 10.29
N LEU A 69 6.41 -3.42 10.15
CA LEU A 69 5.76 -2.44 9.30
C LEU A 69 5.72 -1.06 9.96
N VAL A 70 6.08 -0.03 9.20
CA VAL A 70 5.70 1.36 9.43
C VAL A 70 4.59 1.68 8.43
N VAL A 71 3.40 2.05 8.93
CA VAL A 71 2.22 2.32 8.12
C VAL A 71 1.95 3.82 8.11
N SER A 72 1.83 4.41 6.92
CA SER A 72 1.53 5.83 6.71
C SER A 72 0.51 6.04 5.61
#